data_AF-A0A9D1IDR4-F1
#
_entry.id   AF-A0A9D1IDR4-F1
#
_cell.length_a   1.000
_cell.length_b   1.000
_cell.length_c   1.000
_cell.angle_alpha   90.00
_cell.angle_beta   90.00
_cell.angle_gamma   90.00
#
_symmetry.space_group_name_H-M   'P 1'
#
loop_
_entity.id
_entity.type
_entity.pdbx_description
1 polymer ?
#
loop_
_entity_poly.entity_id
_entity_poly.type
_entity_poly.pdbx_seq_one_letter_code
_entity_poly.pdbx_strand_id
1 'polypeptide(L)'
;MKRFFALLFALLLFALPAFAEGYEMTLPEGFSWIEGEELEGYLAAARADAGAEFSDQARLALNGEMSLSVVLSTTDQPDGASAAKEILDGYAAHIAGFESVEPEKVTIGETDFWRFSFAIDGQTATQYCTVHEGEMALITLISAPEDALSGFRWNA
;
A
#
# COMPACT_ATOMS: atom_id res chain seq x y z
N MET A 1 -17.31 -10.48 6.87
CA MET A 1 -16.94 -10.35 5.45
C MET A 1 -17.06 -8.93 4.85
N LYS A 2 -17.70 -7.93 5.48
CA LYS A 2 -17.76 -6.55 4.91
C LYS A 2 -16.56 -5.64 5.22
N ARG A 3 -15.76 -5.95 6.24
CA ARG A 3 -14.65 -5.08 6.71
C ARG A 3 -13.38 -5.15 5.87
N PHE A 4 -13.17 -6.25 5.14
CA PHE A 4 -12.00 -6.41 4.26
C PHE A 4 -12.19 -5.82 2.85
N PHE A 5 -13.42 -5.39 2.48
CA PHE A 5 -13.69 -4.79 1.17
C PHE A 5 -13.31 -3.30 1.14
N ALA A 6 -13.51 -2.55 2.22
CA ALA A 6 -12.98 -1.18 2.37
C ALA A 6 -11.44 -1.12 2.32
N LEU A 7 -10.80 -2.27 2.54
CA LEU A 7 -9.36 -2.47 2.70
C LEU A 7 -8.58 -2.33 1.39
N LEU A 8 -9.23 -2.60 0.26
CA LEU A 8 -8.67 -2.40 -1.10
C LEU A 8 -9.10 -1.09 -1.74
N PHE A 9 -10.01 -0.32 -1.11
CA PHE A 9 -10.46 0.95 -1.67
C PHE A 9 -9.40 2.06 -1.54
N ALA A 10 -8.47 1.91 -0.59
CA ALA A 10 -7.32 2.80 -0.45
C ALA A 10 -6.14 2.46 -1.37
N LEU A 11 -6.31 1.47 -2.24
CA LEU A 11 -5.24 0.91 -3.07
C LEU A 11 -5.29 1.51 -4.50
N LEU A 12 -6.18 2.48 -4.72
CA LEU A 12 -7.06 2.49 -5.88
C LEU A 12 -6.82 3.66 -6.85
N LEU A 13 -5.59 4.12 -7.05
CA LEU A 13 -5.37 5.22 -8.01
C LEU A 13 -4.25 5.02 -9.03
N PHE A 14 -3.61 3.85 -9.11
CA PHE A 14 -2.48 3.69 -10.03
C PHE A 14 -2.64 2.45 -10.92
N ALA A 15 -2.96 2.69 -12.19
CA ALA A 15 -2.92 1.71 -13.27
C ALA A 15 -1.55 1.79 -13.95
N LEU A 16 -0.64 0.83 -13.72
CA LEU A 16 0.72 0.86 -14.29
C LEU A 16 1.29 -0.54 -14.64
N PRO A 17 2.03 -0.71 -15.75
CA PRO A 17 2.48 -2.01 -16.23
C PRO A 17 3.49 -2.73 -15.32
N ALA A 18 3.66 -4.03 -15.60
CA ALA A 18 4.15 -5.11 -14.75
C ALA A 18 5.69 -5.19 -14.47
N PHE A 19 5.97 -5.93 -13.37
CA PHE A 19 7.23 -6.46 -12.82
C PHE A 19 8.28 -5.49 -12.27
N ALA A 20 8.54 -5.64 -10.96
CA ALA A 20 9.86 -5.48 -10.38
C ALA A 20 10.10 -6.56 -9.31
N GLU A 21 11.20 -7.32 -9.44
CA GLU A 21 11.95 -7.85 -8.29
C GLU A 21 12.63 -6.67 -7.58
N GLY A 22 11.91 -5.57 -7.34
CA GLY A 22 12.49 -4.30 -6.90
C GLY A 22 12.69 -4.25 -5.40
N TYR A 23 12.13 -5.20 -4.66
CA TYR A 23 12.26 -5.23 -3.21
C TYR A 23 12.34 -6.65 -2.65
N GLU A 24 12.96 -6.73 -1.48
CA GLU A 24 12.89 -7.86 -0.58
C GLU A 24 12.08 -7.48 0.66
N MET A 25 11.30 -8.43 1.16
CA MET A 25 10.57 -8.25 2.42
C MET A 25 10.51 -9.55 3.21
N THR A 26 11.14 -9.52 4.39
CA THR A 26 10.91 -10.54 5.41
C THR A 26 9.59 -10.24 6.13
N LEU A 27 8.63 -11.18 6.04
CA LEU A 27 7.36 -11.03 6.74
C LEU A 27 7.55 -11.13 8.26
N PRO A 28 6.76 -10.38 9.06
CA PRO A 28 6.77 -10.50 10.51
C PRO A 28 6.23 -11.85 10.97
N GLU A 29 6.52 -12.22 12.22
CA GLU A 29 6.02 -13.46 12.79
C GLU A 29 4.48 -13.57 12.69
N GLY A 30 4.01 -14.74 12.24
CA GLY A 30 2.59 -15.04 12.07
C GLY A 30 1.96 -14.49 10.78
N PHE A 31 2.65 -13.64 10.02
CA PHE A 31 2.20 -13.28 8.68
C PHE A 31 2.54 -14.35 7.66
N SER A 32 1.68 -14.51 6.67
CA SER A 32 1.94 -15.37 5.51
C SER A 32 1.42 -14.69 4.25
N TRP A 33 2.21 -14.74 3.18
CA TRP A 33 1.78 -14.27 1.87
C TRP A 33 0.56 -15.08 1.41
N ILE A 34 -0.41 -14.37 0.85
CA ILE A 34 -1.56 -14.94 0.16
C ILE A 34 -1.17 -15.15 -1.30
N GLU A 35 -1.43 -16.34 -1.82
CA GLU A 35 -1.02 -16.77 -3.15
C GLU A 35 -2.17 -17.47 -3.89
N GLY A 36 -2.04 -17.60 -5.21
CA GLY A 36 -2.98 -18.35 -6.05
C GLY A 36 -4.40 -17.78 -6.08
N GLU A 37 -5.40 -18.68 -6.14
CA GLU A 37 -6.82 -18.33 -6.28
C GLU A 37 -7.34 -17.40 -5.18
N GLU A 38 -6.78 -17.52 -3.96
CA GLU A 38 -7.17 -16.66 -2.85
C GLU A 38 -6.75 -15.20 -3.10
N LEU A 39 -5.50 -14.98 -3.54
CA LEU A 39 -5.01 -13.66 -3.93
C LEU A 39 -5.82 -13.10 -5.10
N GLU A 40 -6.09 -13.93 -6.12
CA GLU A 40 -6.90 -13.53 -7.26
C GLU A 40 -8.31 -13.08 -6.85
N GLY A 41 -8.92 -13.76 -5.86
CA GLY A 41 -10.20 -13.36 -5.29
C GLY A 41 -10.16 -11.98 -4.64
N TYR A 42 -9.11 -11.67 -3.87
CA TYR A 42 -8.92 -10.35 -3.28
C TYR A 42 -8.70 -9.27 -4.35
N LEU A 43 -7.86 -9.55 -5.34
CA LEU A 43 -7.59 -8.61 -6.44
C LEU A 43 -8.85 -8.37 -7.30
N ALA A 44 -9.65 -9.41 -7.55
CA ALA A 44 -10.92 -9.28 -8.26
C ALA A 44 -11.94 -8.45 -7.49
N ALA A 45 -12.03 -8.64 -6.16
CA ALA A 45 -12.84 -7.80 -5.29
C ALA A 45 -12.38 -6.33 -5.33
N ALA A 46 -11.07 -6.08 -5.29
CA ALA A 46 -10.49 -4.75 -5.50
C ALA A 46 -11.01 -4.11 -6.77
N ARG A 47 -10.83 -4.79 -7.91
CA ARG A 47 -11.14 -4.28 -9.24
C ARG A 47 -12.62 -3.92 -9.35
N ALA A 48 -13.48 -4.74 -8.78
CA ALA A 48 -14.93 -4.53 -8.79
C ALA A 48 -15.35 -3.28 -8.00
N ASP A 49 -14.77 -3.07 -6.82
CA ASP A 49 -15.06 -1.89 -6.00
C ASP A 49 -14.40 -0.63 -6.59
N ALA A 50 -13.25 -0.81 -7.23
CA ALA A 50 -12.41 0.24 -7.76
C ALA A 50 -12.93 0.95 -9.01
N GLY A 51 -13.53 0.19 -9.93
CA GLY A 51 -13.82 0.71 -11.26
C GLY A 51 -12.58 1.03 -12.11
N ALA A 52 -11.37 0.70 -11.65
CA ALA A 52 -10.10 0.90 -12.35
C ALA A 52 -9.38 -0.44 -12.59
N GLU A 53 -8.62 -0.52 -13.69
CA GLU A 53 -7.75 -1.65 -14.00
C GLU A 53 -6.54 -1.64 -13.06
N PHE A 54 -6.68 -2.35 -11.94
CA PHE A 54 -5.58 -2.67 -11.04
C PHE A 54 -4.49 -3.40 -11.80
N SER A 55 -3.27 -2.89 -11.78
CA SER A 55 -2.16 -3.67 -12.29
C SER A 55 -1.79 -4.77 -11.30
N ASP A 56 -1.34 -5.89 -11.83
CA ASP A 56 -1.21 -7.16 -11.11
C ASP A 56 -0.09 -7.18 -10.04
N GLN A 57 0.42 -6.01 -9.62
CA GLN A 57 1.59 -5.86 -8.75
C GLN A 57 1.23 -5.56 -7.29
N ALA A 58 0.29 -6.32 -6.73
CA ALA A 58 -0.04 -6.25 -5.31
C ALA A 58 0.26 -7.58 -4.62
N ARG A 59 1.01 -7.52 -3.52
CA ARG A 59 1.23 -8.64 -2.60
C ARG A 59 0.44 -8.38 -1.33
N LEU A 60 -0.18 -9.43 -0.78
CA LEU A 60 -0.97 -9.36 0.44
C LEU A 60 -0.49 -10.44 1.42
N ALA A 61 -0.27 -10.06 2.66
CA ALA A 61 0.00 -10.98 3.75
C ALA A 61 -1.01 -10.76 4.89
N LEU A 62 -1.43 -11.85 5.52
CA LEU A 62 -2.42 -11.85 6.61
C LEU A 62 -1.87 -12.51 7.87
N ASN A 63 -2.33 -12.00 9.02
CA ASN A 63 -2.20 -12.65 10.33
C ASN A 63 -3.47 -12.37 11.16
N GLY A 64 -4.43 -13.29 11.09
CA GLY A 64 -5.74 -13.11 11.71
C GLY A 64 -6.50 -11.92 11.12
N GLU A 65 -6.78 -10.90 11.94
CA GLU A 65 -7.43 -9.66 11.49
C GLU A 65 -6.44 -8.61 10.97
N MET A 66 -5.14 -8.86 11.11
CA MET A 66 -4.09 -7.96 10.62
C MET A 66 -3.77 -8.24 9.17
N SER A 67 -3.48 -7.18 8.42
CA SER A 67 -3.05 -7.31 7.03
C SER A 67 -1.92 -6.34 6.69
N LEU A 68 -1.09 -6.78 5.75
CA LEU A 68 -0.03 -6.02 5.14
C LEU A 68 -0.15 -6.19 3.63
N SER A 69 -0.23 -5.09 2.89
CA SER A 69 -0.18 -5.13 1.43
C SER A 69 0.94 -4.27 0.89
N VAL A 70 1.63 -4.75 -0.13
CA VAL A 70 2.64 -3.99 -0.88
C VAL A 70 2.17 -3.84 -2.31
N VAL A 71 2.16 -2.61 -2.80
CA VAL A 71 1.88 -2.27 -4.20
C VAL A 71 3.13 -1.63 -4.79
N LEU A 72 3.58 -2.16 -5.93
CA LEU A 72 4.66 -1.55 -6.69
C LEU A 72 4.12 -0.81 -7.91
N SER A 73 4.76 0.30 -8.23
CA SER A 73 4.42 1.13 -9.38
C SER A 73 5.63 1.95 -9.84
N THR A 74 5.66 2.35 -11.10
CA THR A 74 6.59 3.40 -11.56
C THR A 74 6.08 4.78 -11.16
N THR A 75 6.97 5.72 -10.88
CA THR A 75 6.60 7.11 -10.59
C THR A 75 7.56 8.10 -11.25
N ASP A 76 7.02 9.21 -11.75
CA ASP A 76 7.81 10.35 -12.20
C ASP A 76 8.20 11.29 -11.04
N GLN A 77 7.73 10.99 -9.83
CA GLN A 77 8.02 11.78 -8.65
C GLN A 77 9.48 11.59 -8.21
N PRO A 78 10.18 12.68 -7.85
CA PRO A 78 11.60 12.62 -7.55
C PRO A 78 11.91 11.92 -6.22
N ASP A 79 10.94 11.86 -5.31
CA ASP A 79 11.09 11.30 -3.98
C ASP A 79 9.75 10.82 -3.39
N GLY A 80 9.84 10.09 -2.28
CA GLY A 80 8.65 9.58 -1.59
C GLY A 80 7.76 10.67 -0.99
N ALA A 81 8.26 11.89 -0.75
CA ALA A 81 7.46 12.98 -0.20
C ALA A 81 6.47 13.48 -1.25
N SER A 82 6.99 13.71 -2.45
CA SER A 82 6.24 14.17 -3.62
C SER A 82 5.25 13.10 -4.07
N ALA A 83 5.67 11.83 -4.05
CA ALA A 83 4.79 10.69 -4.31
C ALA A 83 3.65 10.54 -3.29
N ALA A 84 3.95 10.62 -1.98
CA ALA A 84 2.92 10.57 -0.94
C ALA A 84 1.91 11.72 -1.09
N LYS A 85 2.39 12.92 -1.43
CA LYS A 85 1.52 14.08 -1.68
C LYS A 85 0.59 13.84 -2.87
N GLU A 86 1.11 13.33 -3.99
CA GLU A 86 0.30 13.00 -5.17
C GLU A 86 -0.79 11.98 -4.85
N ILE A 87 -0.46 10.94 -4.08
CA ILE A 87 -1.44 9.94 -3.63
C ILE A 87 -2.57 10.61 -2.82
N LEU A 88 -2.22 11.45 -1.85
CA LEU A 88 -3.18 12.15 -1.01
C LEU A 88 -4.06 13.13 -1.80
N ASP A 89 -3.48 13.87 -2.75
CA ASP A 89 -4.22 14.76 -3.65
C ASP A 89 -5.19 13.94 -4.51
N GLY A 90 -4.77 12.75 -4.96
CA GLY A 90 -5.62 11.78 -5.63
C GLY A 90 -6.80 11.32 -4.75
N TYR A 91 -6.56 10.96 -3.50
CA TYR A 91 -7.63 10.59 -2.56
C TYR A 91 -8.59 11.74 -2.28
N ALA A 92 -8.08 12.95 -2.07
CA ALA A 92 -8.92 14.13 -1.86
C ALA A 92 -9.86 14.41 -3.03
N ALA A 93 -9.46 14.07 -4.26
CA ALA A 93 -10.29 14.23 -5.45
C ALA A 93 -11.39 13.17 -5.60
N HIS A 94 -11.21 11.97 -5.04
CA HIS A 94 -12.09 10.81 -5.28
C HIS A 94 -12.87 10.33 -4.05
N ILE A 95 -12.39 10.63 -2.84
CA ILE A 95 -13.00 10.17 -1.59
C ILE A 95 -13.73 11.36 -0.94
N ALA A 96 -15.06 11.32 -0.98
CA ALA A 96 -15.88 12.36 -0.37
C ALA A 96 -15.64 12.44 1.15
N GLY A 97 -15.32 13.63 1.64
CA GLY A 97 -15.04 13.84 3.06
C GLY A 97 -13.63 13.43 3.49
N PHE A 98 -12.72 13.18 2.54
CA PHE A 98 -11.30 12.96 2.84
C PHE A 98 -10.66 14.22 3.41
N GLU A 99 -10.05 14.10 4.59
CA GLU A 99 -9.22 15.13 5.18
C GLU A 99 -7.76 14.79 4.90
N SER A 100 -7.11 15.65 4.11
CA SER A 100 -5.68 15.47 3.80
C SER A 100 -4.85 15.66 5.06
N VAL A 101 -3.95 14.71 5.31
CA VAL A 101 -2.93 14.79 6.35
C VAL A 101 -1.59 15.01 5.68
N GLU A 102 -0.71 15.82 6.28
CA GLU A 102 0.64 15.96 5.77
C GLU A 102 1.42 14.65 5.98
N PRO A 103 2.09 14.10 4.94
CA PRO A 103 2.98 12.96 5.09
C PRO A 103 4.12 13.26 6.06
N GLU A 104 4.42 12.30 6.92
CA GLU A 104 5.54 12.36 7.87
C GLU A 104 6.67 11.44 7.41
N LYS A 105 7.90 11.94 7.41
CA LYS A 105 9.06 11.08 7.19
C LYS A 105 9.34 10.22 8.41
N VAL A 106 9.36 8.91 8.23
CA VAL A 106 9.74 7.91 9.23
C VAL A 106 10.82 7.00 8.67
N THR A 107 11.76 6.57 9.50
CA THR A 107 12.78 5.59 9.12
C THR A 107 12.48 4.29 9.85
N ILE A 108 12.24 3.21 9.10
CA ILE A 108 11.92 1.89 9.65
C ILE A 108 12.91 0.87 9.07
N GLY A 109 13.67 0.21 9.95
CA GLY A 109 14.83 -0.56 9.52
C GLY A 109 15.88 0.36 8.89
N GLU A 110 16.21 0.14 7.61
CA GLU A 110 17.17 0.96 6.84
C GLU A 110 16.48 1.77 5.74
N THR A 111 15.15 1.75 5.70
CA THR A 111 14.37 2.40 4.64
C THR A 111 13.65 3.62 5.18
N ASP A 112 13.75 4.73 4.44
CA ASP A 112 12.95 5.93 4.67
C ASP A 112 11.59 5.79 3.99
N PHE A 113 10.54 6.05 4.75
CA PHE A 113 9.15 6.08 4.30
C PHE A 113 8.51 7.44 4.58
N TRP A 114 7.51 7.75 3.78
CA TRP A 114 6.57 8.82 4.00
C TRP A 114 5.25 8.21 4.45
N ARG A 115 4.99 8.33 5.74
CA ARG A 115 3.83 7.77 6.42
C ARG A 115 2.67 8.76 6.38
N PHE A 116 1.48 8.26 6.07
CA PHE A 116 0.24 9.01 6.22
C PHE A 116 -0.89 8.07 6.64
N SER A 117 -1.81 8.59 7.43
CA SER A 117 -2.97 7.85 7.94
C SER A 117 -4.25 8.57 7.58
N PHE A 118 -5.26 7.82 7.17
CA PHE A 118 -6.57 8.37 6.84
C PHE A 118 -7.66 7.43 7.34
N ALA A 119 -8.85 7.97 7.54
CA ALA A 119 -10.02 7.21 7.95
C ALA A 119 -10.95 6.99 6.75
N ILE A 120 -11.36 5.74 6.51
CA ILE A 120 -12.42 5.37 5.57
C ILE A 120 -13.46 4.56 6.34
N ASP A 121 -14.73 4.94 6.28
CA ASP A 121 -15.84 4.24 6.94
C ASP A 121 -15.61 3.94 8.44
N GLY A 122 -14.93 4.84 9.15
CA GLY A 122 -14.61 4.71 10.57
C GLY A 122 -13.44 3.78 10.89
N GLN A 123 -12.70 3.30 9.89
CA GLN A 123 -11.47 2.54 10.05
C GLN A 123 -10.27 3.40 9.64
N THR A 124 -9.25 3.47 10.51
CA THR A 124 -7.98 4.10 10.18
C THR A 124 -7.11 3.11 9.41
N ALA A 125 -6.66 3.51 8.23
CA ALA A 125 -5.58 2.85 7.50
C ALA A 125 -4.32 3.71 7.60
N THR A 126 -3.16 3.06 7.71
CA THR A 126 -1.87 3.74 7.64
C THR A 126 -1.12 3.22 6.42
N GLN A 127 -0.66 4.15 5.60
CA GLN A 127 0.11 3.90 4.40
C GLN A 127 1.51 4.47 4.53
N TYR A 128 2.45 3.80 3.87
CA TYR A 128 3.86 4.13 3.84
C TYR A 128 4.30 4.14 2.39
N CYS A 129 4.80 5.28 1.95
CA CYS A 129 5.29 5.47 0.59
C CYS A 129 6.81 5.61 0.60
N THR A 130 7.49 4.88 -0.28
CA THR A 130 8.92 5.06 -0.51
C THR A 130 9.20 4.96 -2.00
N VAL A 131 10.22 5.69 -2.46
CA VAL A 131 10.60 5.77 -3.87
C VAL A 131 12.09 5.48 -4.00
N HIS A 132 12.43 4.63 -4.97
CA HIS A 132 13.79 4.25 -5.30
C HIS A 132 13.92 4.12 -6.81
N GLU A 133 14.85 4.88 -7.42
CA GLU A 133 15.17 4.80 -8.85
C GLU A 133 13.96 4.85 -9.82
N GLY A 134 12.94 5.65 -9.50
CA GLY A 134 11.73 5.80 -10.32
C GLY A 134 10.67 4.72 -10.07
N GLU A 135 10.90 3.82 -9.11
CA GLU A 135 9.92 2.89 -8.57
C GLU A 135 9.37 3.41 -7.25
N MET A 136 8.08 3.20 -7.02
CA MET A 136 7.37 3.52 -5.79
C MET A 136 6.79 2.25 -5.19
N ALA A 137 7.04 2.06 -3.89
CA ALA A 137 6.35 1.09 -3.07
C ALA A 137 5.35 1.81 -2.17
N LEU A 138 4.07 1.45 -2.30
CA LEU A 138 3.01 1.86 -1.39
C LEU A 138 2.63 0.66 -0.52
N ILE A 139 2.91 0.77 0.78
CA ILE A 139 2.67 -0.30 1.75
C ILE A 139 1.53 0.12 2.67
N THR A 140 0.53 -0.73 2.81
CA THR A 140 -0.63 -0.47 3.70
C THR A 140 -0.60 -1.46 4.86
N LEU A 141 -0.68 -0.94 6.08
CA LEU A 141 -0.81 -1.72 7.31
C LEU A 141 -2.18 -1.50 7.93
N ILE A 142 -2.87 -2.60 8.25
CA ILE A 142 -4.17 -2.53 8.94
C ILE A 142 -4.15 -3.45 10.13
N SER A 143 -4.33 -2.82 11.30
CA SER A 143 -4.17 -3.44 12.63
C SER A 143 -2.81 -4.10 12.87
N ALA A 144 -1.89 -4.04 11.90
CA ALA A 144 -0.53 -4.54 11.98
C ALA A 144 0.39 -3.49 12.62
N PRO A 145 1.39 -3.92 13.40
CA PRO A 145 2.35 -3.01 14.00
C PRO A 145 3.32 -2.44 12.95
N GLU A 146 3.83 -1.22 13.18
CA GLU A 146 4.69 -0.50 12.21
C GLU A 146 6.06 -1.20 12.00
N ASP A 147 6.55 -1.93 13.00
CA ASP A 147 7.77 -2.75 12.88
C ASP A 147 7.64 -3.90 11.87
N ALA A 148 6.42 -4.15 11.36
CA ALA A 148 6.17 -5.06 10.26
C ALA A 148 6.94 -4.69 8.98
N LEU A 149 7.37 -3.43 8.85
CA LEU A 149 8.13 -2.93 7.69
C LEU A 149 9.64 -3.04 7.88
N SER A 150 10.13 -3.46 9.05
CA SER A 150 11.57 -3.51 9.36
C SER A 150 12.37 -4.37 8.38
N GLY A 151 11.74 -5.42 7.84
CA GLY A 151 12.31 -6.33 6.84
C GLY A 151 12.21 -5.87 5.40
N PHE A 152 11.62 -4.71 5.09
CA PHE A 152 11.52 -4.19 3.73
C PHE A 152 12.84 -3.53 3.28
N ARG A 153 13.30 -3.88 2.08
CA ARG A 153 14.47 -3.30 1.42
C ARG A 153 14.25 -3.22 -0.08
N TRP A 154 14.67 -2.12 -0.70
CA TRP A 154 14.84 -2.08 -2.15
C TRP A 154 16.01 -2.99 -2.56
N ASN A 155 15.85 -3.70 -3.67
CA ASN A 155 16.94 -4.46 -4.29
C ASN A 155 17.86 -3.47 -5.00
N ALA A 156 19.17 -3.70 -4.87
CA ALA A 156 20.22 -2.85 -5.44
C ALA A 156 20.58 -3.20 -6.89
#